data_AF-A0A1T5AMM0-F1
#
_entry.id   AF-A0A1T5AMM0-F1
#
_cell.length_a   1.000
_cell.length_b   1.000
_cell.length_c   1.000
_cell.angle_alpha   90.00
_cell.angle_beta   90.00
_cell.angle_gamma   90.00
#
_symmetry.space_group_name_H-M   'P 1'
#
loop_
_entity.id
_entity.type
_entity.pdbx_description
1 polymer ?
#
loop_
_entity_poly.entity_id
_entity_poly.type
_entity_poly.pdbx_seq_one_letter_code
_entity_poly.pdbx_strand_id
1 'polypeptide(L)' 'MFWIKKLFNLIKLYYILAKEMFYMTFTTKSRIAISYSILILAGQITIDDVPDVGNLRVIVLEILSQ' A
#
# COMPACT_ATOMS: atom_id res chain seq x y z
N MET A 1 18.95 -18.51 -24.39
CA MET A 1 19.58 -17.29 -23.83
C MET A 1 18.67 -16.05 -23.77
N PHE A 2 17.71 -15.88 -24.70
CA PHE A 2 16.81 -14.71 -24.74
C PHE A 2 15.81 -14.62 -23.56
N TRP A 3 15.29 -15.77 -23.10
CA TRP A 3 14.29 -15.86 -22.04
C TRP A 3 14.82 -15.49 -20.65
N ILE A 4 16.10 -15.80 -20.37
CA ILE A 4 16.75 -15.52 -19.08
C ILE A 4 16.97 -14.00 -18.89
N LYS A 5 17.38 -13.29 -19.94
CA LYS A 5 17.50 -11.82 -19.90
C LYS A 5 16.16 -11.12 -19.68
N LYS A 6 15.09 -11.64 -20.29
CA LYS A 6 13.72 -11.10 -20.13
C LYS A 6 13.20 -11.30 -18.70
N LEU A 7 13.47 -12.47 -18.12
CA LEU A 7 13.12 -12.77 -16.73
C LEU A 7 13.90 -11.90 -15.74
N PHE A 8 15.20 -11.68 -15.97
CA PHE A 8 16.02 -10.82 -15.13
C PHE A 8 15.54 -9.35 -15.15
N ASN A 9 15.12 -8.84 -16.31
CA ASN A 9 14.52 -7.51 -16.41
C ASN A 9 13.19 -7.40 -15.65
N LEU A 10 12.36 -8.45 -15.68
CA LEU A 10 11.10 -8.48 -14.93
C LEU A 10 11.34 -8.49 -13.41
N ILE A 11 12.31 -9.26 -12.93
CA ILE A 11 12.70 -9.30 -11.52
C ILE A 11 13.21 -7.91 -11.07
N LYS A 12 14.03 -7.26 -11.90
CA LYS A 12 14.54 -5.92 -11.62
C LYS A 12 13.42 -4.86 -11.59
N LEU A 13 12.47 -4.95 -12.53
CA LEU A 13 11.29 -4.07 -12.56
C LEU A 13 10.41 -4.27 -11.32
N TYR A 14 10.16 -5.53 -10.93
CA TYR A 14 9.42 -5.87 -9.72
C TYR A 14 10.09 -5.27 -8.48
N TYR A 15 11.42 -5.40 -8.37
CA TYR A 15 12.16 -4.85 -7.23
C TYR A 15 12.09 -3.32 -7.16
N ILE A 16 12.14 -2.63 -8.30
CA ILE A 16 11.99 -1.17 -8.36
C ILE A 16 10.57 -0.76 -7.94
N LEU A 17 9.54 -1.41 -8.49
CA LEU A 17 8.15 -1.12 -8.15
C LEU A 17 7.83 -1.43 -6.68
N ALA A 18 8.32 -2.56 -6.15
CA ALA A 18 8.16 -2.91 -4.75
C ALA A 18 8.84 -1.87 -3.85
N LYS A 19 10.05 -1.43 -4.23
CA LYS A 19 10.77 -0.38 -3.52
C LYS A 19 10.00 0.96 -3.56
N GLU A 20 9.46 1.35 -4.71
CA GLU A 20 8.64 2.58 -4.82
C GLU A 20 7.34 2.49 -4.04
N MET A 21 6.69 1.33 -3.97
CA MET A 21 5.51 1.11 -3.12
C MET A 21 5.84 1.32 -1.64
N PHE A 22 7.02 0.89 -1.18
CA PHE A 22 7.49 1.17 0.18
C PHE A 22 7.71 2.67 0.45
N TYR A 23 7.97 3.48 -0.57
CA TYR A 23 8.10 4.95 -0.45
C TYR A 23 6.82 5.71 -0.80
N MET A 24 5.69 5.02 -0.99
CA MET A 24 4.43 5.68 -1.34
C MET A 24 3.86 6.42 -0.13
N THR A 25 3.79 7.74 -0.20
CA THR A 25 3.21 8.58 0.85
C THR A 25 1.74 8.87 0.54
N PHE A 26 0.86 8.32 1.35
CA PHE A 26 -0.58 8.59 1.38
C PHE A 26 -0.88 9.86 2.18
N THR A 27 -2.05 10.44 1.91
CA THR A 27 -2.62 11.59 2.63
C THR A 27 -4.03 11.25 3.10
N THR A 28 -4.58 12.01 4.05
CA THR A 28 -5.95 11.84 4.54
C THR A 28 -7.03 11.98 3.45
N LYS A 29 -6.68 12.59 2.30
CA LYS A 29 -7.56 12.70 1.11
C LYS A 29 -7.42 11.51 0.15
N SER A 30 -6.54 10.57 0.42
CA SER A 30 -6.35 9.39 -0.43
C SER A 30 -7.60 8.52 -0.41
N ARG A 31 -8.13 8.20 -1.60
CA ARG A 31 -9.26 7.28 -1.73
C ARG A 31 -8.98 5.92 -1.08
N ILE A 32 -7.74 5.42 -1.20
CA ILE A 32 -7.35 4.13 -0.63
C ILE A 32 -7.44 4.20 0.90
N ALA A 33 -6.84 5.21 1.52
CA ALA A 33 -6.87 5.37 2.99
C ALA A 33 -8.31 5.55 3.51
N ILE A 34 -9.13 6.33 2.80
CA ILE A 34 -10.55 6.52 3.11
C ILE A 34 -11.31 5.19 3.01
N SER A 35 -11.10 4.40 1.94
CA SER A 35 -11.76 3.10 1.77
C SER A 35 -11.43 2.13 2.91
N TYR A 36 -10.17 2.03 3.33
CA TYR A 36 -9.79 1.22 4.48
C TYR A 36 -10.43 1.72 5.77
N SER A 37 -10.46 3.04 5.99
CA SER A 37 -11.12 3.63 7.15
C SER A 37 -12.61 3.28 7.21
N ILE A 38 -13.32 3.36 6.06
CA ILE A 38 -14.74 2.98 5.96
C ILE A 38 -14.95 1.50 6.26
N LEU A 39 -14.09 0.61 5.75
CA LEU A 39 -14.20 -0.84 6.00
C LEU A 39 -13.96 -1.18 7.47
N ILE A 40 -13.05 -0.47 8.14
CA ILE A 40 -12.81 -0.60 9.59
C ILE A 40 -14.04 -0.11 10.37
N LEU A 41 -14.58 1.07 10.03
CA LEU A 41 -15.80 1.59 10.67
C LEU A 41 -17.01 0.69 10.47
N ALA A 42 -17.09 -0.01 9.33
CA ALA A 42 -18.12 -1.00 9.04
C ALA A 42 -17.88 -2.36 9.74
N GLY A 43 -16.81 -2.49 10.53
CA GLY A 43 -16.45 -3.72 11.25
C GLY A 43 -16.10 -4.90 10.33
N GLN A 44 -15.78 -4.64 9.06
CA GLN A 44 -15.47 -5.69 8.08
C GLN A 44 -14.01 -6.15 8.18
N ILE A 45 -13.13 -5.24 8.58
CA ILE A 45 -11.70 -5.48 8.78
C ILE A 45 -11.23 -4.72 10.03
N THR A 46 -10.03 -5.04 10.49
CA THR A 46 -9.34 -4.34 11.58
C THR A 46 -8.15 -3.54 11.04
N ILE A 47 -7.54 -2.71 11.90
CA ILE A 47 -6.34 -1.95 11.52
C ILE A 47 -5.16 -2.87 11.15
N ASP A 48 -5.12 -4.07 11.69
CA ASP A 48 -4.04 -5.04 11.43
C ASP A 48 -4.11 -5.61 10.01
N ASP A 49 -5.29 -5.61 9.40
CA ASP A 49 -5.53 -6.02 8.02
C ASP A 49 -5.09 -4.93 7.00
N VAL A 50 -4.78 -3.72 7.46
CA VAL A 50 -4.31 -2.63 6.59
C VAL A 50 -2.85 -2.91 6.20
N PRO A 51 -2.52 -2.95 4.89
CA PRO A 51 -1.16 -3.17 4.43
C PRO A 51 -0.17 -2.16 5.01
N ASP A 52 0.98 -2.65 5.44
CA ASP A 52 2.10 -1.82 5.88
C ASP A 52 2.91 -1.32 4.68
N VAL A 53 2.29 -0.41 3.91
CA VAL A 53 2.85 0.18 2.70
C VAL A 53 2.99 1.68 2.89
N GLY A 54 4.24 2.15 2.88
CA GLY A 54 4.56 3.56 3.13
C GLY A 54 4.03 4.03 4.48
N ASN A 55 3.15 5.04 4.47
CA ASN A 55 2.48 5.54 5.67
C ASN A 55 0.97 5.23 5.72
N LEU A 56 0.48 4.26 4.93
CA LEU A 56 -0.96 4.01 4.79
C LEU A 56 -1.66 3.76 6.12
N ARG A 57 -1.12 2.87 6.96
CA ARG A 57 -1.69 2.52 8.27
C ARG A 57 -1.78 3.74 9.20
N VAL A 58 -0.76 4.60 9.18
CA VAL A 58 -0.73 5.83 9.97
C VAL A 58 -1.83 6.79 9.52
N ILE A 59 -1.99 6.98 8.21
CA ILE A 59 -3.02 7.86 7.66
C ILE A 59 -4.43 7.31 7.92
N VAL A 60 -4.63 6.00 7.85
CA VAL A 60 -5.91 5.37 8.21
C VAL A 60 -6.25 5.63 9.68
N LEU A 61 -5.28 5.48 10.59
CA LEU A 61 -5.47 5.83 12.01
C LEU A 61 -5.76 7.32 12.20
N GLU A 62 -5.09 8.19 11.44
CA GLU A 62 -5.34 9.63 11.48
C GLU A 62 -6.78 9.97 11.05
N ILE A 63 -7.28 9.35 9.97
CA ILE A 63 -8.67 9.53 9.51
C ILE A 63 -9.67 9.03 10.57
N LEU A 64 -9.41 7.86 11.17
CA LEU A 64 -10.29 7.28 12.21
C LEU A 64 -10.30 8.08 13.52
N SER A 65 -9.31 8.95 13.74
CA SER A 65 -9.19 9.78 14.95
C SER A 65 -9.76 11.19 14.79
N GLN A 66 -10.24 11.56 13.59
CA GLN A 66 -10.93 12.82 13.31
C GLN A 66 -12.42 12.71 13.63
#